data_AF-A0A934XUC4-F1
#
_entry.id   AF-A0A934XUC4-F1
#
_cell.length_a   1.000
_cell.length_b   1.000
_cell.length_c   1.000
_cell.angle_alpha   90.00
_cell.angle_beta   90.00
_cell.angle_gamma   90.00
#
_symmetry.space_group_name_H-M   'P 1'
#
loop_
_entity.id
_entity.type
_entity.pdbx_description
1 polymer ?
#
loop_
_entity_poly.entity_id
_entity_poly.type
_entity_poly.pdbx_seq_one_letter_code
_entity_poly.pdbx_strand_id
1 'polypeptide(L)' 'MAALVTRMLDLHKQLAAEQIPHAKTVVQRQIASTDRQIDALVYELCGLTDAEIAVAEGDHS' A
#
# COMPACT_ATOMS: atom_id res chain seq x y z
N MET A 1 9.12 7.93 2.08
CA MET A 1 8.25 7.24 3.07
C MET A 1 7.18 8.16 3.68
N ALA A 2 7.53 9.26 4.38
CA ALA A 2 6.55 10.13 5.06
C ALA A 2 5.38 10.60 4.16
N ALA A 3 5.67 11.05 2.93
CA ALA A 3 4.64 11.49 1.98
C ALA A 3 3.64 10.38 1.57
N LEU A 4 4.12 9.14 1.42
CA LEU A 4 3.27 8.00 1.09
C LEU A 4 2.39 7.59 2.28
N VAL A 5 2.92 7.64 3.49
CA VAL A 5 2.14 7.38 4.72
C VAL A 5 1.06 8.44 4.91
N THR A 6 1.37 9.73 4.67
CA THR A 6 0.36 10.80 4.66
C THR A 6 -0.71 10.55 3.60
N ARG A 7 -0.29 10.18 2.38
CA ARG A 7 -1.22 9.85 1.30
C ARG A 7 -2.13 8.67 1.66
N MET A 8 -1.57 7.62 2.28
CA MET A 8 -2.31 6.46 2.76
C MET A 8 -3.39 6.88 3.77
N LEU A 9 -3.02 7.69 4.76
CA LEU A 9 -3.96 8.18 5.75
C LEU A 9 -5.12 8.96 5.12
N ASP A 10 -4.84 9.82 4.15
CA ASP A 10 -5.86 10.62 3.47
C ASP A 10 -6.77 9.76 2.58
N LEU A 11 -6.22 8.76 1.90
CA LEU A 11 -7.02 7.79 1.14
C LEU A 11 -7.96 6.98 2.04
N HIS A 12 -7.51 6.56 3.23
CA HIS A 12 -8.37 5.87 4.19
C HIS A 12 -9.50 6.76 4.72
N LYS A 13 -9.23 8.05 4.98
CA LYS A 13 -10.29 9.02 5.32
C LYS A 13 -11.29 9.19 4.17
N GLN A 14 -10.79 9.30 2.94
CA GLN A 14 -11.63 9.41 1.75
C GLN A 14 -12.50 8.16 1.57
N LEU A 15 -11.94 6.96 1.76
CA LEU A 15 -12.69 5.70 1.66
C LEU A 15 -13.83 5.62 2.69
N ALA A 16 -13.57 6.10 3.91
CA ALA A 16 -14.56 6.12 4.98
C ALA A 16 -15.71 7.12 4.71
N ALA A 17 -15.41 8.26 4.08
CA ALA A 17 -16.39 9.30 3.75
C ALA A 17 -17.15 9.02 2.44
N GLU A 18 -16.58 8.22 1.54
CA GLU A 18 -17.19 7.88 0.27
C GLU A 18 -18.47 7.04 0.46
N GLN A 19 -19.49 7.29 -0.35
CA GLN A 19 -20.77 6.56 -0.31
C GLN A 19 -21.05 5.82 -1.62
N ILE A 20 -20.40 6.23 -2.71
CA ILE A 20 -20.60 5.65 -4.03
C ILE A 20 -19.73 4.38 -4.16
N PRO A 21 -20.32 3.19 -4.36
CA PRO A 21 -19.57 1.92 -4.39
C PRO A 21 -18.43 1.90 -5.42
N HIS A 22 -18.67 2.43 -6.61
CA HIS A 22 -17.64 2.49 -7.65
C HIS A 22 -16.47 3.39 -7.26
N ALA A 23 -16.74 4.55 -6.67
CA ALA A 23 -15.70 5.45 -6.18
C ALA A 23 -14.90 4.82 -5.03
N LYS A 24 -15.56 4.05 -4.13
CA LYS A 24 -14.85 3.25 -3.11
C LYS A 24 -13.85 2.29 -3.73
N THR A 25 -14.25 1.56 -4.77
CA THR A 25 -13.33 0.64 -5.47
C THR A 25 -12.12 1.37 -6.05
N VAL A 26 -12.32 2.57 -6.60
CA VAL A 26 -11.20 3.39 -7.09
C VAL A 26 -10.26 3.78 -5.95
N VAL A 27 -10.79 4.24 -4.81
CA VAL A 27 -9.97 4.61 -3.65
C VAL A 27 -9.24 3.40 -3.06
N GLN A 28 -9.90 2.24 -2.97
CA GLN A 28 -9.29 0.98 -2.52
C GLN A 28 -8.11 0.55 -3.42
N ARG A 29 -8.23 0.72 -4.75
CA ARG A 29 -7.11 0.45 -5.67
C ARG A 29 -5.95 1.41 -5.45
N GLN A 30 -6.22 2.68 -5.16
CA GLN A 30 -5.17 3.66 -4.83
C GLN A 30 -4.47 3.31 -3.51
N ILE A 31 -5.21 2.82 -2.51
CA ILE A 31 -4.67 2.30 -1.25
C ILE A 31 -3.72 1.13 -1.55
N ALA A 32 -4.18 0.11 -2.27
CA ALA A 32 -3.36 -1.06 -2.61
C ALA A 32 -2.13 -0.74 -3.48
N SER A 33 -2.18 0.33 -4.27
CA SER A 33 -1.01 0.82 -5.00
C SER A 33 -0.05 1.61 -4.12
N THR A 34 -0.55 2.34 -3.13
CA THR A 34 0.27 3.09 -2.17
C THR A 34 0.95 2.13 -1.20
N ASP A 35 0.26 1.07 -0.81
CA ASP A 35 0.76 -0.01 0.06
C ASP A 35 2.03 -0.64 -0.52
N ARG A 36 1.94 -1.12 -1.77
CA ARG A 36 3.09 -1.67 -2.51
C ARG A 36 4.27 -0.70 -2.67
N GLN A 37 4.00 0.60 -2.79
CA GLN A 37 5.06 1.60 -2.83
C GLN A 37 5.74 1.78 -1.46
N ILE A 38 4.99 1.63 -0.38
CA ILE A 38 5.52 1.67 0.98
C ILE A 38 6.34 0.41 1.24
N ASP A 39 5.83 -0.77 0.89
CA ASP A 39 6.54 -2.05 1.05
C ASP A 39 7.90 -2.01 0.33
N ALA A 40 7.94 -1.57 -0.92
CA ALA A 40 9.18 -1.42 -1.68
C ALA A 40 10.21 -0.51 -0.97
N LEU A 41 9.75 0.62 -0.42
CA LEU A 41 10.65 1.52 0.34
C LEU A 41 11.07 0.91 1.67
N VAL A 42 10.21 0.15 2.35
CA VAL A 42 10.56 -0.55 3.59
C VAL A 42 11.61 -1.61 3.29
N TYR A 43 11.45 -2.36 2.19
CA TYR A 43 12.42 -3.34 1.74
C TYR A 43 13.79 -2.71 1.45
N GLU A 44 13.81 -1.59 0.74
CA GLU A 44 15.03 -0.83 0.47
C GLU A 44 15.70 -0.33 1.77
N LEU A 45 14.92 0.27 2.68
CA LEU A 45 15.44 0.82 3.94
C LEU A 45 15.93 -0.25 4.91
N CYS A 46 15.32 -1.43 4.89
CA CYS A 46 15.75 -2.58 5.69
C CYS A 46 16.89 -3.37 5.04
N GLY A 47 17.23 -3.09 3.78
CA GLY A 47 18.26 -3.82 3.03
C GLY A 47 17.89 -5.28 2.76
N LEU A 48 16.59 -5.56 2.59
CA LEU A 48 16.09 -6.91 2.34
C LEU A 48 16.52 -7.40 0.95
N THR A 49 16.92 -8.66 0.88
CA THR A 49 17.23 -9.36 -0.37
C THR A 49 15.96 -9.89 -1.04
N ASP A 50 16.02 -10.18 -2.34
CA ASP A 50 14.89 -10.74 -3.09
C ASP A 50 14.31 -12.01 -2.46
N ALA A 51 15.17 -12.84 -1.85
CA ALA A 51 14.76 -14.05 -1.14
C ALA A 51 13.95 -13.74 0.13
N GLU A 52 14.36 -12.71 0.88
CA GLU A 52 13.65 -12.29 2.09
C GLU A 52 12.35 -11.56 1.76
N ILE A 53 12.32 -10.80 0.65
CA ILE A 53 11.11 -10.19 0.12
C ILE A 53 10.10 -11.27 -0.29
N ALA A 54 10.54 -12.30 -1.04
CA ALA A 54 9.67 -13.40 -1.45
C ALA A 54 9.06 -14.15 -0.25
N VAL A 55 9.82 -14.32 0.84
CA VAL A 55 9.31 -14.88 2.09
C VAL A 55 8.30 -13.92 2.76
N ALA A 56 8.56 -12.62 2.76
CA ALA A 56 7.69 -11.61 3.38
C ALA A 56 6.37 -11.40 2.64
N GLU A 57 6.39 -11.42 1.31
CA GLU A 57 5.18 -11.35 0.47
C GLU A 57 4.39 -12.66 0.51
N GLY A 58 5.02 -13.73 1.02
CA GLY A 58 4.49 -15.08 1.06
C GLY A 58 4.38 -15.62 -0.35
N ASP A 59 5.11 -16.68 -0.65
CA ASP A 59 4.95 -17.47 -1.88
C ASP A 59 3.47 -17.86 -2.05
N HIS A 60 2.69 -17.00 -2.71
CA HIS A 60 1.32 -17.23 -3.12
C HIS A 60 1.39 -18.02 -4.42
N SER A 61 1.86 -19.27 -4.31
CA SER A 61 1.63 -20.27 -5.36
C SER A 61 0.21 -20.80 -5.33
#